data_AF-A0A6V7L0P2-F1
#
_entry.id   AF-A0A6V7L0P2-F1
#
_cell.length_a   1.000
_cell.length_b   1.000
_cell.length_c   1.000
_cell.angle_alpha   90.00
_cell.angle_beta   90.00
_cell.angle_gamma   90.00
#
_symmetry.space_group_name_H-M   'P 1'
#
loop_
_entity.id
_entity.type
_entity.pdbx_description
1 polymer ?
#
loop_
_entity_poly.entity_id
_entity_poly.type
_entity_poly.pdbx_seq_one_letter_code
_entity_poly.pdbx_strand_id
1 'polypeptide(L)'
;HTVEDYWRDINLTTLKSEFDDMRTIVTHFGGIPKHSMRGMRLPFLELSGNTSFQGLSELGLIYDSSMPTIRYLDPALWPYTLEYATSQDCMIEPCPTASFPNVWEVPMIMWKDLKNISCSMVDACVN
;
A
#
# COMPACT_ATOMS: atom_id res chain seq x y z
N HIS A 1 -13.48 -2.41 -16.62
CA HIS A 1 -12.46 -1.37 -16.45
C HIS A 1 -13.04 -0.24 -15.63
N THR A 2 -13.13 -0.49 -14.32
CA THR A 2 -13.27 0.55 -13.31
C THR A 2 -11.90 1.17 -13.02
N VAL A 3 -11.83 2.14 -12.11
CA VAL A 3 -10.54 2.74 -11.72
C VAL A 3 -9.72 1.76 -10.89
N GLU A 4 -10.36 0.87 -10.14
CA GLU A 4 -9.71 -0.22 -9.41
C GLU A 4 -9.05 -1.20 -10.38
N ASP A 5 -9.73 -1.60 -11.47
CA ASP A 5 -9.13 -2.47 -12.50
C ASP A 5 -7.82 -1.87 -13.07
N TYR A 6 -7.73 -0.54 -13.20
CA TYR A 6 -6.50 0.13 -13.66
C TYR A 6 -5.34 -0.12 -12.71
N TRP A 7 -5.55 0.05 -11.40
CA TRP A 7 -4.51 -0.17 -10.39
C TRP A 7 -4.19 -1.65 -10.21
N ARG A 8 -5.19 -2.52 -10.29
CA ARG A 8 -5.00 -3.97 -10.20
C ARG A 8 -4.10 -4.51 -11.31
N ASP A 9 -4.35 -4.07 -12.54
CA ASP A 9 -3.67 -4.57 -13.75
C ASP A 9 -2.50 -3.68 -14.22
N ILE A 10 -2.13 -2.65 -13.43
CA ILE A 10 -1.07 -1.71 -13.78
C ILE A 10 0.26 -2.44 -13.98
N ASN A 11 1.01 -2.06 -15.01
CA ASN A 11 2.36 -2.58 -15.22
C ASN A 11 3.39 -1.77 -14.42
N LEU A 12 4.57 -2.37 -14.22
CA LEU A 12 5.65 -1.79 -13.43
C LEU A 12 6.07 -0.39 -13.90
N THR A 13 6.18 -0.17 -15.21
CA THR A 13 6.61 1.12 -15.76
C THR A 13 5.60 2.21 -15.43
N THR A 14 4.31 1.95 -15.67
CA THR A 14 3.24 2.90 -15.39
C THR A 14 3.14 3.19 -13.89
N LEU A 15 3.18 2.16 -13.04
CA LEU A 15 3.19 2.33 -11.58
C LEU A 15 4.34 3.24 -11.13
N LYS A 16 5.55 3.01 -11.64
CA LYS A 16 6.72 3.83 -11.30
C LYS A 16 6.53 5.28 -11.75
N SER A 17 5.98 5.52 -12.93
CA SER A 17 5.65 6.87 -13.40
C SER A 17 4.64 7.55 -12.47
N GLU A 18 3.54 6.90 -12.12
CA GLU A 18 2.51 7.46 -11.22
C GLU A 18 3.11 7.99 -9.91
N PHE A 19 3.96 7.19 -9.25
CA PHE A 19 4.56 7.57 -7.97
C PHE A 19 5.78 8.49 -8.11
N ASP A 20 6.64 8.31 -9.10
CA ASP A 20 7.84 9.15 -9.26
C ASP A 20 7.53 10.54 -9.81
N ASP A 21 6.54 10.63 -10.69
CA ASP A 21 6.06 11.91 -11.23
C ASP A 21 5.32 12.69 -10.14
N MET A 22 4.51 12.03 -9.31
CA MET A 22 3.92 12.65 -8.11
C MET A 22 5.00 13.22 -7.19
N ARG A 23 6.06 12.46 -6.90
CA ARG A 23 7.19 12.95 -6.10
C ARG A 23 7.89 14.14 -6.76
N THR A 24 7.97 14.17 -8.08
CA THR A 24 8.55 15.30 -8.83
C THR A 24 7.68 16.54 -8.72
N ILE A 25 6.35 16.41 -8.83
CA ILE A 25 5.38 17.49 -8.62
C ILE A 25 5.49 18.05 -7.20
N VAL A 26 5.49 17.20 -6.18
CA VAL A 26 5.63 17.63 -4.77
C VAL A 26 6.98 18.29 -4.51
N THR A 27 8.05 17.81 -5.16
CA THR A 27 9.37 18.44 -5.05
C THR A 27 9.37 19.85 -5.65
N HIS A 28 8.80 19.99 -6.84
CA HIS A 28 8.80 21.26 -7.57
C HIS A 28 7.88 22.31 -6.93
N PHE A 29 6.62 21.94 -6.65
CA PHE A 29 5.61 22.89 -6.17
C PHE A 29 5.54 22.97 -4.64
N GLY A 30 5.90 21.88 -3.93
CA GLY A 30 5.89 21.84 -2.47
C GLY A 30 7.23 22.21 -1.83
N GLY A 31 8.32 22.29 -2.59
CA GLY A 31 9.66 22.57 -2.06
C GLY A 31 10.20 21.47 -1.14
N ILE A 32 9.61 20.27 -1.18
CA ILE A 32 9.99 19.14 -0.33
C ILE A 32 11.06 18.32 -1.06
N PRO A 33 12.22 18.04 -0.45
CA PRO A 33 13.25 17.23 -1.10
C PRO A 33 12.73 15.83 -1.50
N LYS A 34 13.00 15.40 -2.74
CA LYS A 34 12.49 14.10 -3.25
C LYS A 34 12.79 12.89 -2.35
N HIS A 35 13.94 12.93 -1.66
CA HIS A 35 14.41 11.87 -0.76
C HIS A 35 13.70 11.82 0.61
N SER A 36 12.97 12.86 1.01
CA SER A 36 12.19 12.84 2.25
C SER A 36 10.83 12.18 2.07
N MET A 37 10.36 12.02 0.83
CA MET A 37 9.20 11.18 0.50
C MET A 37 9.62 9.72 0.45
N ARG A 38 9.13 8.94 1.42
CA ARG A 38 9.59 7.56 1.70
C ARG A 38 8.48 6.51 1.62
N GLY A 39 7.23 6.93 1.55
CA GLY A 39 6.07 6.05 1.59
C GLY A 39 5.34 5.96 0.27
N MET A 40 4.59 4.87 0.13
CA MET A 40 3.62 4.62 -0.94
C MET A 40 2.29 4.23 -0.31
N ARG A 41 1.18 4.67 -0.91
CA ARG A 41 -0.16 4.14 -0.64
C ARG A 41 -0.90 4.10 -1.96
N LEU A 42 -1.32 2.92 -2.40
CA LEU A 42 -2.03 2.79 -3.66
C LEU A 42 -3.46 3.37 -3.56
N PRO A 43 -3.93 4.08 -4.60
CA PRO A 43 -5.30 4.54 -4.63
C PRO A 43 -6.30 3.40 -4.48
N PHE A 44 -7.40 3.69 -3.80
CA PHE A 44 -8.47 2.71 -3.48
C PHE A 44 -8.00 1.49 -2.67
N LEU A 45 -6.75 1.52 -2.15
CA LEU A 45 -6.07 0.38 -1.53
C LEU A 45 -5.93 -0.83 -2.47
N GLU A 46 -5.99 -0.58 -3.78
CA GLU A 46 -5.96 -1.61 -4.80
C GLU A 46 -4.51 -1.96 -5.15
N LEU A 47 -4.08 -3.16 -4.77
CA LEU A 47 -2.74 -3.68 -5.01
C LEU A 47 -2.62 -4.26 -6.42
N SER A 48 -1.39 -4.42 -6.89
CA SER A 48 -1.02 -4.99 -8.19
C SER A 48 -0.08 -6.19 -7.99
N GLY A 49 -0.22 -6.90 -6.87
CA GLY A 49 0.61 -8.04 -6.50
C GLY A 49 2.07 -7.66 -6.33
N ASN A 50 2.95 -8.46 -6.92
CA ASN A 50 4.40 -8.21 -6.87
C ASN A 50 4.81 -6.90 -7.54
N THR A 51 4.02 -6.41 -8.51
CA THR A 51 4.34 -5.19 -9.27
C THR A 51 4.40 -3.97 -8.35
N SER A 52 3.46 -3.84 -7.40
CA SER A 52 3.41 -2.72 -6.45
C SER A 52 4.71 -2.59 -5.65
N PHE A 53 5.16 -3.70 -5.08
CA PHE A 53 6.33 -3.72 -4.19
C PHE A 53 7.65 -3.73 -4.96
N GLN A 54 7.67 -4.27 -6.18
CA GLN A 54 8.80 -4.09 -7.10
C GLN A 54 8.98 -2.62 -7.46
N GLY A 55 7.88 -1.93 -7.83
CA GLY A 55 7.92 -0.50 -8.14
C GLY A 55 8.40 0.34 -6.96
N LEU A 56 7.84 0.09 -5.77
CA LEU A 56 8.27 0.73 -4.52
C LEU A 56 9.79 0.56 -4.30
N SER A 57 10.28 -0.68 -4.39
CA SER A 57 11.71 -0.99 -4.22
C SER A 57 12.59 -0.29 -5.24
N GLU A 58 12.21 -0.31 -6.53
CA GLU A 58 12.99 0.32 -7.61
C GLU A 58 12.97 1.85 -7.55
N LEU A 59 11.96 2.46 -6.91
CA LEU A 59 11.89 3.90 -6.65
C LEU A 59 12.68 4.33 -5.40
N GLY A 60 13.25 3.38 -4.65
CA GLY A 60 13.94 3.64 -3.40
C GLY A 60 13.02 4.16 -2.29
N LEU A 61 11.72 3.86 -2.38
CA LEU A 61 10.77 4.05 -1.27
C LEU A 61 10.99 2.94 -0.25
N ILE A 62 10.52 3.15 0.98
CA ILE A 62 10.86 2.28 2.12
C ILE A 62 9.64 1.54 2.66
N TYR A 63 8.44 2.14 2.55
CA TYR A 63 7.25 1.51 3.09
C TYR A 63 6.01 1.72 2.22
N ASP A 64 5.15 0.71 2.23
CA ASP A 64 3.78 0.77 1.73
C ASP A 64 2.81 0.83 2.93
N SER A 65 1.61 1.38 2.72
CA SER A 65 0.52 1.30 3.69
C SER A 65 -0.81 1.16 2.97
N SER A 66 -0.94 0.10 2.18
CA SER A 66 -2.11 -0.18 1.35
C SER A 66 -2.73 -1.53 1.66
N MET A 67 -2.14 -2.35 2.53
CA MET A 67 -2.69 -3.67 2.88
C MET A 67 -3.53 -3.59 4.16
N PRO A 68 -4.88 -3.58 4.08
CA PRO A 68 -5.71 -3.73 5.26
C PRO A 68 -5.75 -5.15 5.78
N THR A 69 -5.97 -5.31 7.09
CA THR A 69 -6.16 -6.61 7.74
C THR A 69 -7.46 -6.62 8.55
N ILE A 70 -8.25 -7.69 8.39
CA ILE A 70 -9.39 -7.99 9.28
C ILE A 70 -9.10 -9.11 10.26
N ARG A 71 -8.10 -9.96 9.97
CA ARG A 71 -7.78 -11.12 10.80
C ARG A 71 -6.85 -10.76 11.97
N TYR A 72 -5.96 -9.79 11.80
CA TYR A 72 -4.94 -9.43 12.79
C TYR A 72 -5.27 -8.10 13.47
N LEU A 73 -6.41 -8.08 14.19
CA LEU A 73 -6.89 -6.92 14.95
C LEU A 73 -6.52 -6.99 16.43
N ASP A 74 -6.55 -8.20 17.01
CA ASP A 74 -6.24 -8.45 18.42
C ASP A 74 -5.56 -9.84 18.57
N PRO A 75 -4.22 -9.88 18.76
CA PRO A 75 -3.31 -8.75 18.77
C PRO A 75 -3.18 -8.11 17.38
N ALA A 76 -3.04 -6.78 17.34
CA ALA A 76 -2.84 -6.03 16.11
C ALA A 76 -1.48 -6.36 15.47
N LEU A 77 -1.45 -6.42 14.14
CA LEU A 77 -0.21 -6.63 13.40
C LEU A 77 0.73 -5.42 13.52
N TRP A 78 2.01 -5.67 13.79
CA TRP A 78 3.05 -4.63 13.75
C TRP A 78 3.60 -4.51 12.32
N PRO A 79 4.16 -3.35 11.94
CA PRO A 79 4.88 -3.22 10.68
C PRO A 79 5.94 -4.30 10.52
N TYR A 80 6.09 -4.81 9.29
CA TYR A 80 6.98 -5.91 8.97
C TYR A 80 7.63 -5.71 7.61
N THR A 81 8.73 -6.41 7.36
CA THR A 81 9.42 -6.39 6.07
C THR A 81 8.94 -7.51 5.16
N LEU A 82 8.92 -7.26 3.85
CA LEU A 82 8.57 -8.24 2.81
C LEU A 82 9.77 -9.09 2.35
N GLU A 83 10.81 -9.21 3.17
CA GLU A 83 11.92 -10.14 2.96
C GLU A 83 11.47 -11.60 2.94
N TYR A 84 10.43 -11.91 3.71
CA TYR A 84 9.84 -13.23 3.85
C TYR A 84 8.35 -13.19 3.51
N ALA A 85 7.78 -14.37 3.28
CA ALA A 85 6.35 -14.50 3.04
C ALA A 85 5.54 -13.90 4.20
N THR A 86 4.60 -13.02 3.88
CA THR A 86 3.73 -12.41 4.87
C THR A 86 2.70 -13.43 5.41
N SER A 87 2.40 -13.34 6.69
CA SER A 87 1.25 -14.04 7.29
C SER A 87 -0.04 -13.24 7.20
N GLN A 88 0.00 -11.98 6.78
CA GLN A 88 -1.15 -11.10 6.68
C GLN A 88 -2.20 -11.66 5.71
N ASP A 89 -3.48 -11.51 6.08
CA ASP A 89 -4.62 -11.80 5.21
C ASP A 89 -4.66 -10.83 4.02
N CYS A 90 -4.92 -11.36 2.83
CA CYS A 90 -5.07 -10.55 1.63
C CYS A 90 -6.54 -10.19 1.42
N MET A 91 -6.92 -8.99 1.86
CA MET A 91 -8.30 -8.50 1.75
C MET A 91 -8.64 -7.95 0.36
N ILE A 92 -7.66 -7.37 -0.32
CA ILE A 92 -7.79 -6.79 -1.65
C ILE A 92 -6.72 -7.45 -2.51
N GLU A 93 -7.13 -8.41 -3.34
CA GLU A 93 -6.23 -9.15 -4.23
C GLU A 93 -5.91 -8.35 -5.49
N PRO A 94 -4.70 -8.51 -6.06
CA PRO A 94 -3.63 -9.43 -5.66
C PRO A 94 -2.60 -8.84 -4.68
N CYS A 95 -2.16 -9.64 -3.69
CA CYS A 95 -1.12 -9.31 -2.72
C CYS A 95 0.29 -9.82 -3.14
N PRO A 96 1.38 -9.30 -2.53
CA PRO A 96 2.73 -9.73 -2.88
C PRO A 96 3.01 -11.17 -2.41
N THR A 97 3.72 -11.91 -3.25
CA THR A 97 4.17 -13.30 -2.99
C THR A 97 5.68 -13.47 -3.13
N ALA A 98 6.36 -12.52 -3.78
CA ALA A 98 7.81 -12.49 -3.91
C ALA A 98 8.49 -11.82 -2.69
N SER A 99 9.81 -11.97 -2.60
CA SER A 99 10.64 -11.35 -1.57
C SER A 99 11.13 -9.97 -2.02
N PHE A 100 10.94 -8.96 -1.16
CA PHE A 100 11.36 -7.56 -1.37
C PHE A 100 12.18 -7.06 -0.17
N PRO A 101 13.52 -7.20 -0.22
CA PRO A 101 14.38 -6.81 0.89
C PRO A 101 14.31 -5.32 1.25
N ASN A 102 14.33 -5.01 2.55
CA ASN A 102 14.22 -3.66 3.11
C ASN A 102 12.92 -2.89 2.77
N VAL A 103 11.92 -3.53 2.14
CA VAL A 103 10.60 -2.95 1.93
C VAL A 103 9.70 -3.30 3.11
N TRP A 104 9.11 -2.28 3.71
CA TRP A 104 8.19 -2.42 4.83
C TRP A 104 6.73 -2.35 4.37
N GLU A 105 5.89 -3.20 4.94
CA GLU A 105 4.45 -2.99 4.97
C GLU A 105 4.07 -2.38 6.31
N VAL A 106 3.32 -1.27 6.28
CA VAL A 106 2.67 -0.69 7.45
C VAL A 106 1.19 -1.03 7.37
N PRO A 107 0.77 -2.17 7.97
CA PRO A 107 -0.55 -2.73 7.76
C PRO A 107 -1.64 -1.79 8.27
N MET A 108 -2.72 -1.68 7.50
CA MET A 108 -3.89 -0.90 7.92
C MET A 108 -4.79 -1.76 8.81
N ILE A 109 -4.61 -1.65 10.12
CA ILE A 109 -5.45 -2.34 11.11
C ILE A 109 -6.88 -1.79 10.99
N MET A 110 -7.80 -2.61 10.53
CA MET A 110 -9.17 -2.17 10.28
C MET A 110 -9.90 -1.86 11.57
N TRP A 111 -10.68 -0.79 11.53
CA TRP A 111 -11.56 -0.39 12.60
C TRP A 111 -12.80 -1.26 12.64
N LYS A 112 -13.48 -1.27 13.78
CA LYS A 112 -14.82 -1.81 13.93
C LYS A 112 -15.80 -0.66 14.13
N ASP A 113 -16.80 -0.56 13.26
CA ASP A 113 -17.89 0.42 13.42
C ASP A 113 -18.83 0.05 14.58
N LEU A 114 -19.87 0.86 14.83
CA LEU A 114 -20.82 0.60 15.92
C LEU A 114 -21.60 -0.71 15.78
N LYS A 115 -21.61 -1.32 14.58
CA LYS A 115 -22.24 -2.61 14.27
C LYS A 115 -21.22 -3.73 14.10
N ASN A 116 -19.97 -3.49 14.49
CA ASN A 116 -18.86 -4.44 14.40
C ASN A 116 -18.47 -4.84 12.95
N ILE A 117 -18.81 -4.00 11.97
CA ILE A 117 -18.38 -4.12 10.58
C ILE A 117 -16.97 -3.55 10.46
N SER A 118 -16.09 -4.28 9.75
CA SER A 118 -14.72 -3.83 9.54
C SER A 118 -14.64 -2.71 8.49
N CYS A 119 -13.89 -1.65 8.77
CA CYS A 119 -13.61 -0.55 7.85
C CYS A 119 -12.12 -0.17 7.90
N SER A 120 -11.47 0.02 6.75
CA SER A 120 -10.04 0.33 6.64
C SER A 120 -9.74 1.82 6.74
N MET A 121 -10.73 2.66 6.43
CA MET A 121 -10.68 4.11 6.58
C MET A 121 -11.87 4.57 7.41
N VAL A 122 -11.70 5.67 8.17
CA VAL A 122 -12.72 6.17 9.10
C VAL A 122 -13.98 6.64 8.36
N ASP A 123 -13.81 7.26 7.20
CA ASP A 123 -14.91 7.70 6.33
C ASP A 123 -15.65 6.54 5.63
N ALA A 124 -15.02 5.36 5.56
CA ALA A 124 -15.65 4.12 5.08
C ALA A 124 -16.43 3.38 6.18
N CYS A 125 -16.34 3.81 7.45
CA CYS A 125 -17.18 3.29 8.52
C CYS A 125 -18.57 3.92 8.44
N VAL A 126 -19.59 3.11 8.16
CA VAL A 126 -20.93 3.60 7.78
C VAL A 126 -21.89 3.84 8.95
N ASN A 127 -21.49 3.54 10.20
CA ASN A 127 -22.34 3.67 11.40
C ASN A 127 -21.60 4.19 12.62
#